data_AF-A0A7W3J0U2-F1
#
_entry.id   AF-A0A7W3J0U2-F1
#
_cell.length_a   1.000
_cell.length_b   1.000
_cell.length_c   1.000
_cell.angle_alpha   90.00
_cell.angle_beta   90.00
_cell.angle_gamma   90.00
#
_symmetry.space_group_name_H-M   'P 1'
#
loop_
_entity.id
_entity.type
_entity.pdbx_description
1 polymer ?
#
loop_
_entity_poly.entity_id
_entity_poly.type
_entity_poly.pdbx_seq_one_letter_code
_entity_poly.pdbx_strand_id
1 'polypeptide(L)'
;MTSGDEQLPTWSVTMVSPELELRVGAPREETLGVLARHLDIAGFKTKDATPTGFRAVHFARGWILVGETSYRTELLVRAEGDAVTVAVGRNARNGKPRRLAARGLNAALDELRSCGVGVHWTPWAEQSR
;
A
#
# COMPACT_ATOMS: atom_id res chain seq x y z
N MET A 1 24.30 11.35 4.79
CA MET A 1 23.39 11.19 3.63
C MET A 1 23.30 9.70 3.34
N THR A 2 22.31 9.03 3.91
CA THR A 2 22.03 7.61 3.70
C THR A 2 20.66 7.52 3.06
N SER A 3 20.62 7.59 1.73
CA SER A 3 19.40 7.41 0.95
C SER A 3 19.72 6.51 -0.22
N GLY A 4 19.73 5.22 0.06
CA GLY A 4 19.85 4.14 -0.90
C GLY A 4 19.42 2.87 -0.20
N ASP A 5 18.38 2.21 -0.71
CA ASP A 5 17.89 0.88 -0.30
C ASP A 5 17.07 0.73 0.98
N GLU A 6 16.50 1.80 1.55
CA GLU A 6 15.53 1.61 2.65
C GLU A 6 14.19 1.09 2.09
N GLN A 7 13.97 -0.22 2.28
CA GLN A 7 12.71 -0.89 1.97
C GLN A 7 11.65 -0.51 3.00
N LEU A 8 10.43 -0.29 2.53
CA LEU A 8 9.25 -0.14 3.38
C LEU A 8 9.09 -1.39 4.27
N PRO A 9 9.14 -1.25 5.61
CA PRO A 9 8.91 -2.37 6.50
C PRO A 9 7.44 -2.80 6.45
N THR A 10 7.14 -4.01 6.93
CA THR A 10 5.76 -4.39 7.21
C THR A 10 5.25 -3.74 8.50
N TRP A 11 3.98 -3.34 8.57
CA TRP A 11 3.38 -2.88 9.81
C TRP A 11 3.26 -4.00 10.88
N SER A 12 3.25 -3.61 12.16
CA SER A 12 3.08 -4.54 13.30
C SER A 12 1.67 -5.16 13.34
N VAL A 13 1.54 -6.40 13.83
CA VAL A 13 0.22 -7.02 14.09
C VAL A 13 -0.55 -6.33 15.20
N THR A 14 0.14 -5.65 16.11
CA THR A 14 -0.45 -4.98 17.27
C THR A 14 -0.98 -3.58 16.95
N MET A 15 -0.55 -3.00 15.83
CA MET A 15 -0.92 -1.65 15.42
C MET A 15 -2.37 -1.64 14.93
N VAL A 16 -3.19 -0.82 15.57
CA VAL A 16 -4.60 -0.67 15.20
C VAL A 16 -4.69 0.40 14.11
N SER A 17 -5.24 0.04 12.95
CA SER A 17 -5.35 0.92 11.78
C SER A 17 -4.03 1.57 11.33
N PRO A 18 -3.04 0.77 10.88
CA PRO A 18 -1.76 1.27 10.36
C PRO A 18 -1.94 2.24 9.18
N GLU A 19 -1.08 3.25 9.12
CA GLU A 19 -0.98 4.19 8.01
C GLU A 19 0.48 4.59 7.76
N LEU A 20 0.81 4.90 6.52
CA LEU A 20 2.04 5.61 6.15
C LEU A 20 1.74 6.70 5.12
N GLU A 21 2.66 7.65 5.04
CA GLU A 21 2.64 8.70 4.02
C GLU A 21 3.83 8.51 3.08
N LEU A 22 3.59 8.72 1.78
CA LEU A 22 4.57 8.78 0.72
C LEU A 22 4.56 10.20 0.15
N ARG A 23 5.73 10.78 -0.10
CA ARG A 23 5.91 11.98 -0.91
C ARG A 23 6.56 11.58 -2.21
N VAL A 24 5.88 11.81 -3.32
CA VAL A 24 6.32 11.36 -4.64
C VAL A 24 6.38 12.55 -5.58
N GLY A 25 7.57 12.82 -6.13
CA GLY A 25 7.81 13.92 -7.07
C GLY A 25 7.25 13.68 -8.49
N ALA A 26 6.19 12.87 -8.63
CA ALA A 26 5.55 12.54 -9.89
C ALA A 26 4.08 12.97 -9.88
N PRO A 27 3.45 13.15 -11.06
CA PRO A 27 2.03 13.40 -11.15
C PRO A 27 1.20 12.35 -10.39
N ARG A 28 0.10 12.80 -9.79
CA ARG A 28 -0.81 11.95 -9.00
C ARG A 28 -1.28 10.72 -9.77
N GLU A 29 -1.72 10.92 -11.02
CA GLU A 29 -2.25 9.84 -11.86
C GLU A 29 -1.21 8.75 -12.12
N GLU A 30 0.02 9.17 -12.44
CA GLU A 30 1.16 8.26 -12.64
C GLU A 30 1.47 7.49 -11.35
N THR A 31 1.58 8.20 -10.23
CA THR A 31 1.87 7.60 -8.92
C THR A 31 0.82 6.57 -8.53
N LEU A 32 -0.47 6.91 -8.64
CA LEU A 32 -1.58 5.99 -8.36
C LEU A 32 -1.58 4.80 -9.32
N GLY A 33 -1.28 5.02 -10.60
CA GLY A 33 -1.20 3.96 -11.61
C GLY A 33 -0.11 2.94 -11.31
N VAL A 34 1.10 3.40 -10.97
CA VAL A 34 2.24 2.54 -10.61
C VAL A 34 1.94 1.75 -9.34
N LEU A 35 1.41 2.42 -8.30
CA LEU A 35 1.01 1.77 -7.04
C LEU A 35 -0.06 0.69 -7.28
N ALA A 36 -1.11 1.01 -8.03
CA ALA A 36 -2.18 0.07 -8.34
C ALA A 36 -1.68 -1.16 -9.09
N ARG A 37 -0.81 -0.97 -10.10
CA ARG A 37 -0.25 -2.07 -10.89
C ARG A 37 0.57 -3.04 -10.03
N HIS A 38 1.49 -2.53 -9.20
CA HIS A 38 2.36 -3.40 -8.39
C HIS A 38 1.64 -4.04 -7.22
N LEU A 39 0.65 -3.37 -6.65
CA LEU A 39 -0.26 -4.00 -5.69
C LEU A 39 -1.05 -5.14 -6.35
N ASP A 40 -1.51 -4.97 -7.59
CA ASP A 40 -2.19 -6.04 -8.33
C ASP A 40 -1.29 -7.25 -8.59
N ILE A 41 -0.05 -7.02 -9.01
CA ILE A 41 0.99 -8.05 -9.18
C ILE A 41 1.26 -8.78 -7.86
N ALA A 42 1.29 -8.05 -6.73
CA ALA A 42 1.43 -8.63 -5.40
C ALA A 42 0.16 -9.36 -4.90
N GLY A 43 -0.93 -9.33 -5.67
CA GLY A 43 -2.18 -10.03 -5.38
C GLY A 43 -3.24 -9.20 -4.67
N PHE A 44 -3.10 -7.87 -4.65
CA PHE A 44 -4.12 -6.93 -4.16
C PHE A 44 -4.89 -6.36 -5.35
N LYS A 45 -6.15 -6.77 -5.51
CA LYS A 45 -7.00 -6.29 -6.60
C LYS A 45 -7.49 -4.87 -6.31
N THR A 46 -7.29 -3.96 -7.26
CA THR A 46 -7.81 -2.59 -7.20
C THR A 46 -9.33 -2.56 -7.29
N LYS A 47 -9.96 -1.71 -6.47
CA LYS A 47 -11.41 -1.48 -6.31
C LYS A 47 -11.65 0.01 -6.10
N ASP A 48 -12.84 0.48 -6.46
CA ASP A 48 -13.32 1.85 -6.21
C ASP A 48 -12.30 2.93 -6.61
N ALA A 49 -11.67 2.75 -7.78
CA ALA A 49 -10.68 3.70 -8.27
C ALA A 49 -11.34 5.04 -8.61
N THR A 50 -10.76 6.12 -8.11
CA THR A 50 -11.13 7.50 -8.37
C THR A 50 -9.88 8.26 -8.82
N PRO A 51 -10.03 9.50 -9.36
CA PRO A 51 -8.87 10.32 -9.69
C PRO A 51 -7.94 10.64 -8.51
N THR A 52 -8.41 10.47 -7.27
CA THR A 52 -7.68 10.80 -6.04
C THR A 52 -7.27 9.58 -5.23
N GLY A 53 -7.58 8.36 -5.66
CA GLY A 53 -7.23 7.18 -4.88
C GLY A 53 -7.92 5.92 -5.33
N PHE A 54 -7.69 4.85 -4.58
CA PHE A 54 -8.33 3.56 -4.81
C PHE A 54 -8.26 2.70 -3.55
N ARG A 55 -9.01 1.60 -3.56
CA ARG A 55 -8.94 0.55 -2.56
C ARG A 55 -8.25 -0.67 -3.13
N ALA A 56 -7.21 -1.19 -2.49
CA ALA A 56 -6.54 -2.42 -2.89
C ALA A 56 -6.94 -3.56 -1.94
N VAL A 57 -7.44 -4.67 -2.48
CA VAL A 57 -8.03 -5.76 -1.68
C VAL A 57 -7.34 -7.08 -1.95
N HIS A 58 -6.85 -7.72 -0.90
CA HIS A 58 -6.35 -9.09 -0.95
C HIS A 58 -7.31 -10.07 -0.27
N PHE A 59 -7.63 -11.14 -1.00
CA PHE A 59 -8.37 -12.30 -0.49
C PHE A 59 -7.48 -13.54 -0.52
N ALA A 60 -7.41 -14.27 0.59
CA ALA A 60 -6.76 -15.57 0.61
C ALA A 60 -7.62 -16.57 -0.20
N ARG A 61 -7.10 -17.00 -1.36
CA ARG A 61 -7.79 -17.76 -2.42
C ARG A 61 -8.51 -19.05 -1.97
N GLY A 62 -8.17 -19.60 -0.80
CA GLY A 62 -8.83 -20.79 -0.22
C GLY A 62 -10.09 -20.53 0.60
N TRP A 63 -10.43 -19.27 0.89
CA TRP A 63 -11.46 -18.92 1.88
C TRP A 63 -12.70 -18.23 1.30
N ILE A 64 -12.72 -17.97 -0.02
CA ILE A 64 -13.87 -17.38 -0.72
C ILE A 64 -15.12 -18.26 -0.59
N LEU A 65 -14.95 -19.57 -0.36
CA LEU A 65 -16.02 -20.55 -0.22
C LEU A 65 -16.71 -20.55 1.16
N VAL A 66 -16.14 -19.94 2.20
CA VAL A 66 -16.62 -20.12 3.60
C VAL A 66 -17.34 -18.88 4.16
N GLY A 67 -17.50 -17.80 3.39
CA GLY A 67 -18.23 -16.60 3.83
C GLY A 67 -17.56 -15.82 4.99
N GLU A 68 -16.44 -16.29 5.53
CA GLU A 68 -15.70 -15.59 6.58
C GLU A 68 -14.93 -14.38 6.03
N THR A 69 -15.40 -13.19 6.41
CA THR A 69 -14.77 -11.90 6.09
C THR A 69 -13.43 -11.64 6.82
N SER A 70 -13.04 -12.56 7.71
CA SER A 70 -11.88 -12.51 8.62
C SER A 70 -10.51 -12.53 7.94
N TYR A 71 -10.45 -12.91 6.66
CA TYR A 71 -9.19 -13.11 5.92
C TYR A 71 -8.91 -12.04 4.86
N ARG A 72 -9.70 -10.97 4.84
CA ARG A 72 -9.56 -9.86 3.90
C ARG A 72 -8.58 -8.83 4.45
N THR A 73 -7.61 -8.44 3.63
CA THR A 73 -6.77 -7.26 3.90
C THR A 73 -7.09 -6.17 2.89
N GLU A 74 -7.31 -4.95 3.37
CA GLU A 74 -7.66 -3.79 2.56
C GLU A 74 -6.66 -2.67 2.80
N LEU A 75 -6.12 -2.12 1.71
CA LEU A 75 -5.36 -0.88 1.71
C LEU A 75 -6.22 0.20 1.07
N LEU A 76 -6.24 1.37 1.68
CA LEU A 76 -6.85 2.58 1.16
C LEU A 76 -5.70 3.48 0.72
N VAL A 77 -5.60 3.72 -0.58
CA VAL A 77 -4.58 4.58 -1.17
C VAL A 77 -5.26 5.89 -1.56
N ARG A 78 -4.78 7.01 -1.05
CA ARG A 78 -5.32 8.34 -1.33
C ARG A 78 -4.18 9.28 -1.67
N ALA A 79 -4.41 10.18 -2.61
CA ALA A 79 -3.42 11.14 -3.05
C ALA A 79 -3.97 12.57 -3.04
N GLU A 80 -3.25 13.46 -2.35
CA GLU A 80 -3.51 14.88 -2.24
C GLU A 80 -2.26 15.65 -2.67
N GLY A 81 -2.29 16.20 -3.89
CA GLY A 81 -1.11 16.82 -4.49
C GLY A 81 -0.01 15.79 -4.75
N ASP A 82 1.16 16.00 -4.13
CA ASP A 82 2.34 15.13 -4.19
C ASP A 82 2.40 14.11 -3.03
N ALA A 83 1.46 14.21 -2.08
CA ALA A 83 1.35 13.32 -0.93
C ALA A 83 0.43 12.15 -1.27
N VAL A 84 0.86 10.94 -0.92
CA VAL A 84 0.05 9.72 -1.01
C VAL A 84 0.00 9.03 0.34
N THR A 85 -1.19 8.90 0.88
CA THR A 85 -1.46 8.15 2.11
C THR A 85 -1.84 6.72 1.76
N VAL A 86 -1.21 5.76 2.45
CA VAL A 86 -1.56 4.33 2.38
C VAL A 86 -2.00 3.88 3.77
N ALA A 87 -3.30 3.67 3.93
CA ALA A 87 -3.91 3.26 5.18
C ALA A 87 -4.42 1.80 5.11
N VAL A 88 -4.27 1.03 6.17
CA VAL A 88 -4.83 -0.32 6.28
C VAL A 88 -6.28 -0.21 6.76
N GLY A 89 -7.23 -0.22 5.83
CA GLY A 89 -8.67 -0.09 6.12
C GLY A 89 -9.28 -1.35 6.77
N ARG A 90 -8.69 -2.53 6.49
CA ARG A 90 -9.03 -3.79 7.18
C ARG A 90 -7.80 -4.67 7.20
N ASN A 91 -7.46 -5.21 8.36
CA ASN A 91 -6.28 -6.05 8.52
C ASN A 91 -6.70 -7.50 8.84
N ALA A 92 -6.29 -8.46 8.00
CA ALA A 92 -6.34 -9.85 8.40
C ALA A 92 -5.20 -10.11 9.40
N ARG A 93 -5.44 -10.87 10.47
CA ARG A 93 -4.41 -11.18 11.50
C ARG A 93 -3.19 -11.98 10.97
N ASN A 94 -3.14 -12.26 9.67
CA ASN A 94 -2.14 -13.08 9.03
C ASN A 94 -0.91 -12.27 8.59
N GLY A 95 0.29 -12.86 8.73
CA GLY A 95 1.54 -12.24 8.27
C GLY A 95 1.70 -12.14 6.75
N LYS A 96 1.05 -13.03 5.98
CA LYS A 96 1.24 -13.11 4.52
C LYS A 96 0.74 -11.86 3.77
N PRO A 97 -0.49 -11.36 3.96
CA PRO A 97 -0.97 -10.16 3.26
C PRO A 97 -0.10 -8.92 3.53
N ARG A 98 0.42 -8.78 4.76
CA ARG A 98 1.32 -7.68 5.13
C ARG A 98 2.62 -7.69 4.34
N ARG A 99 3.24 -8.86 4.21
CA ARG A 99 4.44 -9.05 3.38
C ARG A 99 4.18 -8.81 1.90
N LEU A 100 3.01 -9.24 1.40
CA LEU A 100 2.62 -8.97 0.01
C LEU A 100 2.39 -7.48 -0.24
N ALA A 101 1.73 -6.79 0.69
CA ALA A 101 1.54 -5.35 0.61
C ALA A 101 2.88 -4.61 0.60
N ALA A 102 3.76 -4.89 1.56
CA ALA A 102 5.11 -4.29 1.59
C ALA A 102 5.89 -4.59 0.31
N ARG A 103 5.82 -5.82 -0.22
CA ARG A 103 6.46 -6.17 -1.50
C ARG A 103 5.92 -5.35 -2.68
N GLY A 104 4.59 -5.23 -2.80
CA GLY A 104 3.96 -4.46 -3.87
C GLY A 104 4.28 -2.97 -3.79
N LEU A 105 4.24 -2.40 -2.57
CA LEU A 105 4.60 -1.00 -2.34
C LEU A 105 6.08 -0.76 -2.66
N ASN A 106 7.00 -1.59 -2.17
CA ASN A 106 8.42 -1.47 -2.48
C ASN A 106 8.68 -1.55 -3.99
N ALA A 107 8.08 -2.51 -4.70
CA ALA A 107 8.24 -2.62 -6.15
C ALA A 107 7.74 -1.37 -6.90
N ALA A 108 6.65 -0.74 -6.44
CA ALA A 108 6.19 0.53 -6.99
C ALA A 108 7.19 1.67 -6.73
N LEU A 109 7.72 1.76 -5.51
CA LEU A 109 8.70 2.80 -5.17
C LEU A 109 10.01 2.61 -5.94
N ASP A 110 10.46 1.38 -6.12
CA ASP A 110 11.67 1.06 -6.86
C ASP A 110 11.53 1.42 -8.34
N GLU A 111 10.35 1.18 -8.93
CA GLU A 111 10.08 1.63 -10.29
C GLU A 111 10.12 3.16 -10.40
N LEU A 112 9.41 3.88 -9.53
CA LEU A 112 9.42 5.35 -9.51
C LEU A 112 10.86 5.89 -9.37
N ARG A 113 11.65 5.33 -8.46
CA ARG A 113 13.06 5.70 -8.27
C ARG A 113 13.91 5.43 -9.52
N SER A 114 13.70 4.29 -10.19
CA SER A 114 14.41 3.95 -11.43
C SER A 114 14.11 4.91 -12.58
N CYS A 115 12.93 5.53 -12.56
CA CYS A 115 12.54 6.60 -13.47
C CYS A 115 13.08 7.99 -13.05
N GLY A 116 13.86 8.08 -11.97
CA GLY A 116 14.40 9.33 -11.45
C GLY A 116 13.43 10.15 -10.59
N VAL A 117 12.30 9.56 -10.19
CA VAL A 117 11.32 10.23 -9.32
C VAL A 117 11.81 10.22 -7.87
N GLY A 118 11.81 11.40 -7.24
CA GLY A 118 12.07 11.52 -5.80
C GLY A 118 10.95 10.88 -4.99
N VAL A 119 11.30 9.95 -4.11
CA VAL A 119 10.36 9.23 -3.25
C VAL A 119 10.84 9.30 -1.80
N HIS A 120 10.01 9.85 -0.93
CA HIS A 120 10.19 9.83 0.52
C HIS A 120 8.99 9.18 1.19
N TRP A 121 9.18 8.58 2.36
CA TRP A 121 8.09 7.93 3.09
C TRP A 121 8.28 8.02 4.61
N THR A 122 7.18 7.93 5.34
CA THR A 122 7.17 7.86 6.81
C THR A 122 7.01 6.41 7.29
N PRO A 123 7.60 6.04 8.44
CA PRO A 123 7.33 4.74 9.05
C PRO A 123 5.83 4.54 9.29
N TRP A 124 5.38 3.28 9.27
CA TRP A 124 4.01 2.96 9.67
C TRP A 124 3.71 3.52 11.06
N ALA A 125 2.60 4.24 11.18
CA ALA A 125 2.06 4.78 12.42
C ALA A 125 0.58 4.41 12.57
N GLU A 126 0.05 4.52 13.78
CA GLU A 126 -1.40 4.43 13.99
C GLU A 126 -2.08 5.67 13.42
N GLN A 127 -3.25 5.48 12.79
CA GLN A 127 -4.08 6.60 12.36
C GLN A 127 -4.39 7.52 13.55
N SER A 128 -4.08 8.81 13.39
CA SER A 128 -4.47 9.83 14.35
C SER A 128 -5.99 9.98 14.29
N ARG A 129 -6.66 9.81 15.43
CA ARG A 129 -8.13 9.95 15.55
C ARG A 129 -8.60 11.36 15.22
#